data_AF-A0A6A7BAE6-F1
#
_entry.id   AF-A0A6A7BAE6-F1
#
_cell.length_a   1.000
_cell.length_b   1.000
_cell.length_c   1.000
_cell.angle_alpha   90.00
_cell.angle_beta   90.00
_cell.angle_gamma   90.00
#
_symmetry.space_group_name_H-M   'P 1'
#
loop_
_entity.id
_entity.type
_entity.pdbx_description
1 polymer ?
#
loop_
_entity_poly.entity_id
_entity_poly.type
_entity_poly.pdbx_seq_one_letter_code
_entity_poly.pdbx_strand_id
1 'polypeptide(L)'
;MSSRIYHKHGDSEGPQGEDISWLLSPPHWGFLIYRCDYRSDAAWNTFINNWSRRVKAYLTSQYSTTEFADKLLFTVQNDRASLNNASIEQVHKLFSTWIRSDEAYAERKVSGYGHISFPRYTYCVRVDAQALDSCLEWFARTREYADPWMMSEEYDCESGKKAYVNIVRAEEELYFTPELEEEVREVFPEDEEFEDDGEEDKGPVAVKMELWCVVPAVYTRIFLITDPGRWDCFHRDGTNICSI
;
A
#
# COMPACT_ATOMS: atom_id res chain seq x y z
N MET A 1 -21.18 -43.81 -14.48
CA MET A 1 -21.75 -42.86 -13.52
C MET A 1 -21.00 -43.02 -12.21
N SER A 2 -20.10 -42.11 -11.88
CA SER A 2 -19.44 -42.08 -10.57
C SER A 2 -19.38 -40.62 -10.13
N SER A 3 -20.29 -40.27 -9.22
CA SER A 3 -20.39 -38.96 -8.58
C SER A 3 -19.30 -38.87 -7.53
N ARG A 4 -18.30 -38.00 -7.73
CA ARG A 4 -17.37 -37.65 -6.65
C ARG A 4 -17.98 -36.49 -5.86
N ILE A 5 -18.44 -36.84 -4.67
CA ILE A 5 -18.86 -35.93 -3.61
C ILE A 5 -17.61 -35.15 -3.17
N TYR A 6 -17.65 -33.83 -3.30
CA TYR A 6 -16.65 -32.97 -2.69
C TYR A 6 -16.90 -32.98 -1.18
N HIS A 7 -15.99 -33.62 -0.44
CA HIS A 7 -15.92 -33.42 0.99
C HIS A 7 -15.55 -31.96 1.24
N LYS A 8 -16.44 -31.21 1.92
CA LYS A 8 -16.08 -30.00 2.64
C LYS A 8 -14.95 -30.38 3.60
N HIS A 9 -13.71 -30.00 3.25
CA HIS A 9 -12.65 -29.98 4.24
C HIS A 9 -13.00 -28.91 5.28
N GLY A 10 -12.90 -29.34 6.53
CA GLY A 10 -13.34 -28.59 7.69
C GLY A 10 -12.60 -27.28 7.84
N ASP A 11 -13.30 -26.36 8.49
CA ASP A 11 -12.84 -25.25 9.33
C ASP A 11 -11.32 -25.21 9.53
N SER A 12 -10.58 -24.83 8.49
CA SER A 12 -9.28 -24.22 8.66
C SER A 12 -9.60 -22.80 9.10
N GLU A 13 -9.40 -22.53 10.39
CA GLU A 13 -9.32 -21.18 10.92
C GLU A 13 -8.30 -20.43 10.04
N GLY A 14 -8.83 -19.60 9.12
CA GLY A 14 -8.01 -18.63 8.40
C GLY A 14 -7.32 -17.73 9.41
N PRO A 15 -6.25 -17.02 9.01
CA PRO A 15 -5.59 -16.07 9.91
C PRO A 15 -6.66 -15.20 10.54
N GLN A 16 -6.79 -15.26 11.87
CA GLN A 16 -7.80 -14.53 12.63
C GLN A 16 -7.84 -13.10 12.08
N GLY A 17 -8.96 -12.73 11.46
CA GLY A 17 -9.04 -11.56 10.60
C GLY A 17 -8.48 -10.36 11.32
N GLU A 18 -7.38 -9.79 10.80
CA GLU A 18 -6.82 -8.57 11.34
C GLU A 18 -7.95 -7.54 11.43
N ASP A 19 -8.10 -6.89 12.59
CA ASP A 19 -9.10 -5.85 12.78
C ASP A 19 -8.75 -4.66 11.89
N ILE A 20 -9.41 -4.59 10.74
CA ILE A 20 -9.27 -3.49 9.78
C ILE A 20 -10.39 -2.45 9.92
N SER A 21 -11.18 -2.48 11.00
CA SER A 21 -12.28 -1.53 11.22
C SER A 21 -11.84 -0.07 11.17
N TRP A 22 -10.58 0.20 11.52
CA TRP A 22 -9.94 1.51 11.40
C TRP A 22 -9.96 2.07 9.96
N LEU A 23 -10.02 1.23 8.91
CA LEU A 23 -10.18 1.69 7.52
C LEU A 23 -11.52 2.38 7.25
N LEU A 24 -12.53 2.17 8.12
CA LEU A 24 -13.81 2.86 8.01
C LEU A 24 -13.79 4.25 8.66
N SER A 25 -12.75 4.60 9.43
CA SER A 25 -12.63 5.89 10.08
C SER A 25 -12.47 7.06 9.10
N PRO A 26 -11.55 7.03 8.12
CA PRO A 26 -11.47 8.08 7.12
C PRO A 26 -12.63 8.00 6.12
N PRO A 27 -12.95 9.10 5.41
CA PRO A 27 -13.97 9.09 4.36
C PRO A 27 -13.59 8.12 3.23
N HIS A 28 -12.29 8.02 2.94
CA HIS A 28 -11.71 7.11 1.96
C HIS A 28 -10.41 6.51 2.47
N TRP A 29 -10.11 5.30 2.02
CA TRP A 29 -8.81 4.66 2.23
C TRP A 29 -8.25 4.16 0.89
N GLY A 30 -6.95 3.92 0.81
CA GLY A 30 -6.28 3.53 -0.45
C GLY A 30 -4.99 4.30 -0.62
N PHE A 31 -4.65 4.63 -1.87
CA PHE A 31 -3.40 5.31 -2.20
C PHE A 31 -3.62 6.45 -3.18
N LEU A 32 -2.73 7.43 -3.11
CA LEU A 32 -2.39 8.24 -4.27
C LEU A 32 -1.49 7.42 -5.19
N ILE A 33 -1.84 7.38 -6.47
CA ILE A 33 -1.13 6.62 -7.48
C ILE A 33 -0.60 7.60 -8.53
N TYR A 34 0.72 7.71 -8.61
CA TYR A 34 1.39 8.51 -9.62
C TYR A 34 1.60 7.66 -10.86
N ARG A 35 0.85 7.98 -11.92
CA ARG A 35 1.05 7.37 -13.24
C ARG A 35 2.28 7.99 -13.88
N CYS A 36 3.36 7.22 -13.98
CA CYS A 36 4.61 7.67 -14.59
C CYS A 36 4.85 7.11 -15.99
N ASP A 37 4.03 6.14 -16.43
CA ASP A 37 4.05 5.61 -17.79
C ASP A 37 2.81 6.01 -18.61
N TYR A 38 3.07 6.64 -19.75
CA TYR A 38 2.07 7.14 -20.69
C TYR A 38 2.14 6.47 -22.06
N ARG A 39 2.89 5.37 -22.21
CA ARG A 39 3.01 4.61 -23.46
C ARG A 39 1.65 4.09 -23.97
N SER A 40 0.73 3.72 -23.06
CA SER A 40 -0.60 3.20 -23.43
C SER A 40 -1.65 3.45 -22.35
N ASP A 41 -2.72 4.17 -22.70
CA ASP A 41 -3.88 4.35 -21.81
C ASP A 41 -4.66 3.05 -21.62
N ALA A 42 -4.71 2.18 -22.63
CA ALA A 42 -5.36 0.87 -22.53
C ALA A 42 -4.64 -0.05 -21.53
N ALA A 43 -3.31 -0.05 -21.56
CA ALA A 43 -2.47 -0.80 -20.62
C ALA A 43 -2.68 -0.28 -19.19
N TRP A 44 -2.65 1.04 -19.01
CA TRP A 44 -2.93 1.68 -17.72
C TRP A 44 -4.31 1.32 -17.17
N ASN A 45 -5.35 1.46 -17.99
CA ASN A 45 -6.73 1.13 -17.60
C ASN A 45 -6.86 -0.36 -17.23
N THR A 46 -6.19 -1.25 -17.96
CA THR A 46 -6.15 -2.68 -17.63
C THR A 46 -5.52 -2.92 -16.26
N PHE A 47 -4.42 -2.25 -15.96
CA PHE A 47 -3.74 -2.34 -14.68
C PHE A 47 -4.62 -1.88 -13.52
N ILE A 48 -5.10 -0.63 -13.57
CA ILE A 48 -5.81 -0.03 -12.43
C ILE A 48 -7.15 -0.73 -12.16
N ASN A 49 -7.85 -1.16 -13.23
CA ASN A 49 -9.12 -1.89 -13.10
C ASN A 49 -8.90 -3.28 -12.50
N ASN A 50 -7.86 -4.00 -12.92
CA ASN A 50 -7.56 -5.32 -12.35
C ASN A 50 -7.12 -5.22 -10.89
N TRP A 51 -6.28 -4.25 -10.56
CA TRP A 51 -5.83 -4.05 -9.19
C TRP A 51 -7.00 -3.69 -8.27
N SER A 52 -7.80 -2.69 -8.62
CA SER A 52 -8.97 -2.29 -7.83
C SER A 52 -9.97 -3.44 -7.67
N ARG A 53 -10.28 -4.16 -8.76
CA ARG A 53 -11.18 -5.32 -8.74
C ARG A 53 -10.69 -6.39 -7.77
N ARG A 54 -9.40 -6.73 -7.79
CA ARG A 54 -8.82 -7.77 -6.92
C ARG A 54 -8.84 -7.35 -5.45
N VAL A 55 -8.50 -6.10 -5.13
CA VAL A 55 -8.58 -5.57 -3.76
C VAL A 55 -10.01 -5.61 -3.23
N LYS A 56 -10.99 -5.19 -4.04
CA LYS A 56 -12.41 -5.24 -3.67
C LYS A 56 -12.92 -6.67 -3.48
N ALA A 57 -12.53 -7.58 -4.38
CA ALA A 57 -12.90 -9.00 -4.28
C ALA A 57 -12.32 -9.63 -3.01
N TYR A 58 -11.05 -9.34 -2.69
CA TYR A 58 -10.41 -9.76 -1.45
C TYR A 58 -11.23 -9.29 -0.24
N LEU A 59 -11.48 -7.99 -0.11
CA LEU A 59 -12.23 -7.44 1.02
C LEU A 59 -13.63 -8.04 1.19
N THR A 60 -14.37 -8.16 0.08
CA THR A 60 -15.72 -8.72 0.11
C THR A 60 -15.69 -10.18 0.57
N SER A 61 -14.68 -10.96 0.15
CA SER A 61 -14.53 -12.37 0.52
C SER A 61 -14.13 -12.57 1.99
N GLN A 62 -13.25 -11.72 2.52
CA GLN A 62 -12.71 -11.85 3.87
C GLN A 62 -13.70 -11.39 4.93
N TYR A 63 -14.34 -10.24 4.70
CA TYR A 63 -15.10 -9.55 5.75
C TYR A 63 -16.62 -9.64 5.55
N SER A 64 -17.08 -10.30 4.48
CA SER A 64 -18.52 -10.46 4.17
C SER A 64 -19.30 -9.13 4.15
N THR A 65 -18.60 -8.02 3.86
CA THR A 65 -19.17 -6.66 3.76
C THR A 65 -18.57 -5.93 2.56
N THR A 66 -19.35 -5.06 1.94
CA THR A 66 -18.88 -4.17 0.87
C THR A 66 -18.39 -2.83 1.40
N GLU A 67 -18.64 -2.49 2.67
CA GLU A 67 -18.36 -1.16 3.22
C GLU A 67 -16.88 -0.74 3.06
N PHE A 68 -15.96 -1.67 3.26
CA PHE A 68 -14.55 -1.43 2.98
C PHE A 68 -14.34 -1.16 1.49
N ALA A 69 -14.84 -2.03 0.61
CA ALA A 69 -14.70 -1.90 -0.84
C ALA A 69 -15.32 -0.62 -1.41
N ASP A 70 -16.39 -0.10 -0.78
CA ASP A 70 -17.09 1.12 -1.16
C ASP A 70 -16.28 2.37 -0.81
N LYS A 71 -15.49 2.32 0.27
CA LYS A 71 -14.55 3.39 0.67
C LYS A 71 -13.16 3.31 0.01
N LEU A 72 -12.89 2.27 -0.78
CA LEU A 72 -11.63 2.15 -1.50
C LEU A 72 -11.52 3.26 -2.55
N LEU A 73 -10.49 4.10 -2.42
CA LEU A 73 -10.16 5.16 -3.35
C LEU A 73 -8.70 5.08 -3.80
N PHE A 74 -8.53 4.75 -5.08
CA PHE A 74 -7.28 4.89 -5.81
C PHE A 74 -7.28 6.22 -6.57
N THR A 75 -6.64 7.22 -5.98
CA THR A 75 -6.56 8.57 -6.57
C THR A 75 -5.41 8.62 -7.55
N VAL A 76 -5.71 8.56 -8.85
CA VAL A 76 -4.67 8.60 -9.89
C VAL A 76 -4.28 10.04 -10.19
N GLN A 77 -3.02 10.38 -9.93
CA GLN A 77 -2.38 11.61 -10.37
C GLN A 77 -1.96 11.44 -11.83
N ASN A 78 -2.59 12.20 -12.73
CA ASN A 78 -2.54 12.01 -14.18
C ASN A 78 -2.18 13.31 -14.92
N ASP A 79 -1.03 13.90 -14.59
CA ASP A 79 -0.45 15.00 -15.34
C ASP A 79 0.74 14.52 -16.19
N ARG A 80 0.48 14.27 -17.47
CA ARG A 80 1.52 13.77 -18.41
C ARG A 80 2.73 14.71 -18.50
N ALA A 81 2.53 16.02 -18.36
CA ALA A 81 3.61 16.98 -18.55
C ALA A 81 4.67 16.89 -17.44
N SER A 82 4.23 16.65 -16.20
CA SER A 82 5.13 16.53 -15.04
C SER A 82 5.47 15.10 -14.66
N LEU A 83 4.63 14.12 -15.01
CA LEU A 83 4.77 12.74 -14.50
C LEU A 83 5.36 11.76 -15.50
N ASN A 84 5.41 12.06 -16.80
CA ASN A 84 5.94 11.10 -17.77
C ASN A 84 7.42 10.82 -17.52
N ASN A 85 7.74 9.57 -17.17
CA ASN A 85 9.05 9.12 -16.67
C ASN A 85 9.54 9.84 -15.41
N ALA A 86 8.64 10.33 -14.55
CA ALA A 86 9.05 10.96 -13.30
C ALA A 86 9.86 10.00 -12.41
N SER A 87 10.91 10.53 -11.80
CA SER A 87 11.77 9.80 -10.86
C SER A 87 11.07 9.57 -9.52
N ILE A 88 11.68 8.75 -8.66
CA ILE A 88 11.18 8.52 -7.30
C ILE A 88 11.20 9.83 -6.51
N GLU A 89 12.25 10.63 -6.63
CA GLU A 89 12.43 11.90 -5.92
C GLU A 89 11.39 12.94 -6.35
N GLN A 90 11.05 12.98 -7.65
CA GLN A 90 10.00 13.86 -8.15
C GLN A 90 8.63 13.46 -7.59
N VAL A 91 8.30 12.17 -7.60
CA VAL A 91 7.04 11.67 -7.03
C VAL A 91 7.00 11.90 -5.52
N HIS A 92 8.10 11.63 -4.81
CA HIS A 92 8.24 11.89 -3.38
C HIS A 92 7.94 13.35 -3.06
N LYS A 93 8.55 14.30 -3.77
CA LYS A 93 8.30 15.74 -3.58
C LYS A 93 6.84 16.11 -3.86
N LEU A 94 6.25 15.60 -4.94
CA LEU A 94 4.85 15.88 -5.29
C LEU A 94 3.89 15.34 -4.23
N PHE A 95 4.15 14.13 -3.73
CA PHE A 95 3.34 13.51 -2.69
C PHE A 95 3.45 14.24 -1.35
N SER A 96 4.68 14.54 -0.92
CA SER A 96 4.93 15.35 0.28
C SER A 96 4.32 16.75 0.16
N THR A 97 4.21 17.32 -1.05
CA THR A 97 3.47 18.57 -1.28
C THR A 97 1.96 18.37 -1.13
N TRP A 98 1.40 17.31 -1.71
CA TRP A 98 -0.03 17.01 -1.60
C TRP A 98 -0.47 16.75 -0.16
N ILE A 99 0.33 16.07 0.66
CA ILE A 99 0.03 15.84 2.07
C ILE A 99 -0.12 17.16 2.85
N ARG A 100 0.57 18.23 2.43
CA ARG A 100 0.48 19.58 3.02
C ARG A 100 -0.69 20.41 2.48
N SER A 101 -1.45 19.90 1.51
CA SER A 101 -2.56 20.63 0.91
C SER A 101 -3.80 20.65 1.80
N ASP A 102 -4.65 21.66 1.60
CA ASP A 102 -5.96 21.76 2.27
C ASP A 102 -6.85 20.55 1.97
N GLU A 103 -6.72 19.96 0.79
CA GLU A 103 -7.44 18.74 0.40
C GLU A 103 -7.07 17.57 1.34
N ALA A 104 -5.78 17.25 1.45
CA ALA A 104 -5.30 16.19 2.33
C ALA A 104 -5.59 16.49 3.80
N TYR A 105 -5.53 17.76 4.23
CA TYR A 105 -5.92 18.16 5.58
C TYR A 105 -7.41 17.91 5.85
N ALA A 106 -8.29 18.29 4.92
CA ALA A 106 -9.73 18.07 5.05
C ALA A 106 -10.09 16.57 5.07
N GLU A 107 -9.45 15.73 4.25
CA GLU A 107 -9.68 14.28 4.27
C GLU A 107 -9.25 13.65 5.61
N ARG A 108 -8.16 14.14 6.22
CA ARG A 108 -7.62 13.65 7.49
C ARG A 108 -8.44 14.07 8.70
N LYS A 109 -8.89 15.33 8.77
CA LYS A 109 -9.62 15.86 9.94
C LYS A 109 -10.90 15.08 10.28
N VAL A 110 -11.48 14.40 9.30
CA VAL A 110 -12.70 13.58 9.47
C VAL A 110 -12.42 12.27 10.21
N SER A 111 -11.18 11.76 10.22
CA SER A 111 -10.90 10.39 10.68
C SER A 111 -10.88 10.23 12.20
N GLY A 112 -10.68 11.28 13.00
CA GLY A 112 -10.66 11.23 14.47
C GLY A 112 -9.52 10.40 15.10
N TYR A 113 -8.74 9.69 14.29
CA TYR A 113 -7.50 9.01 14.67
C TYR A 113 -6.31 9.89 14.26
N GLY A 114 -5.36 10.07 15.18
CA GLY A 114 -4.16 10.88 14.96
C GLY A 114 -3.44 10.56 13.65
N HIS A 115 -2.75 11.57 13.13
CA HIS A 115 -2.29 11.78 11.75
C HIS A 115 -1.37 10.70 11.13
N ILE A 116 -1.02 9.63 11.87
CA ILE A 116 0.16 8.81 11.63
C ILE A 116 -0.17 7.38 11.13
N SER A 117 -1.43 6.93 11.22
CA SER A 117 -1.77 5.50 11.04
C SER A 117 -2.35 5.10 9.67
N PHE A 118 -2.62 6.04 8.76
CA PHE A 118 -3.27 5.71 7.49
C PHE A 118 -2.30 5.71 6.30
N PRO A 119 -2.13 4.56 5.60
CA PRO A 119 -1.21 4.47 4.48
C PRO A 119 -1.41 5.48 3.36
N ARG A 120 -2.65 5.97 3.14
CA ARG A 120 -2.96 6.99 2.13
C ARG A 120 -2.16 8.29 2.31
N TYR A 121 -1.86 8.64 3.56
CA TYR A 121 -1.16 9.89 3.91
C TYR A 121 0.31 9.66 4.31
N THR A 122 0.72 8.40 4.43
CA THR A 122 2.12 8.02 4.75
C THR A 122 2.86 7.54 3.49
N TYR A 123 2.15 6.94 2.54
CA TYR A 123 2.72 6.35 1.34
C TYR A 123 1.91 6.68 0.08
N CYS A 124 2.61 6.80 -1.04
CA CYS A 124 2.01 6.78 -2.36
C CYS A 124 2.59 5.66 -3.21
N VAL A 125 1.94 5.41 -4.35
CA VAL A 125 2.34 4.36 -5.29
C VAL A 125 2.84 5.02 -6.56
N ARG A 126 4.11 4.80 -6.90
CA ARG A 126 4.69 5.18 -8.19
C ARG A 126 4.62 3.99 -9.16
N VAL A 127 3.96 4.18 -10.28
CA VAL A 127 3.85 3.17 -11.34
C VAL A 127 4.56 3.67 -12.59
N ASP A 128 5.78 3.19 -12.79
CA ASP A 128 6.55 3.40 -14.01
C ASP A 128 6.35 2.27 -15.02
N ALA A 129 7.09 2.33 -16.13
CA ALA A 129 7.01 1.35 -17.20
C ALA A 129 7.28 -0.08 -16.70
N GLN A 130 8.29 -0.28 -15.85
CA GLN A 130 8.67 -1.61 -15.37
C GLN A 130 7.62 -2.18 -14.42
N ALA A 131 7.12 -1.38 -13.49
CA ALA A 131 6.04 -1.78 -12.58
C ALA A 131 4.77 -2.13 -13.37
N LEU A 132 4.39 -1.29 -14.33
CA LEU A 132 3.21 -1.53 -15.18
C LEU A 132 3.35 -2.83 -15.99
N ASP A 133 4.47 -3.01 -16.67
CA ASP A 133 4.73 -4.20 -17.50
C ASP A 133 4.73 -5.47 -16.63
N SER A 134 5.34 -5.43 -15.44
CA SER A 134 5.34 -6.57 -14.49
C SER A 134 3.93 -6.99 -14.06
N CYS A 135 3.06 -6.01 -13.77
CA CYS A 135 1.70 -6.26 -13.34
C CYS A 135 0.83 -6.80 -14.48
N LEU A 136 1.00 -6.28 -15.70
CA LEU A 136 0.26 -6.75 -16.87
C LEU A 136 0.68 -8.18 -17.26
N GLU A 137 1.98 -8.48 -17.22
CA GLU A 137 2.48 -9.86 -17.41
C GLU A 137 1.86 -10.81 -16.38
N TRP A 138 1.77 -10.40 -15.11
CA TRP A 138 1.13 -11.20 -14.07
C TRP A 138 -0.38 -11.38 -14.27
N PHE A 139 -1.10 -10.32 -14.63
CA PHE A 139 -2.53 -10.40 -14.92
C PHE A 139 -2.85 -11.29 -16.12
N ALA A 140 -1.98 -11.31 -17.15
CA ALA A 140 -2.16 -12.18 -18.32
C ALA A 140 -1.98 -13.66 -17.99
N ARG A 141 -1.15 -13.98 -16.98
CA ARG A 141 -0.88 -15.37 -16.54
C ARG A 141 -1.93 -15.89 -15.55
N THR A 142 -2.42 -15.02 -14.67
CA THR A 142 -3.44 -15.39 -13.69
C THR A 142 -4.82 -15.46 -14.36
N ARG A 143 -5.37 -16.67 -14.54
CA ARG A 143 -6.71 -16.87 -15.12
C ARG A 143 -7.77 -16.05 -14.36
N GLU A 144 -8.83 -15.67 -15.09
CA GLU A 144 -9.97 -14.85 -14.66
C GLU A 144 -10.69 -15.35 -13.38
N TYR A 145 -10.42 -16.61 -12.97
CA TYR A 145 -11.01 -17.31 -11.82
C TYR A 145 -10.03 -17.53 -10.66
N ALA A 146 -8.95 -16.75 -10.55
CA ALA A 146 -8.12 -16.80 -9.36
C ALA A 146 -8.99 -16.49 -8.14
N ASP A 147 -9.18 -17.51 -7.32
CA ASP A 147 -9.86 -17.48 -6.04
C ASP A 147 -9.47 -16.19 -5.27
N PRO A 148 -10.42 -15.47 -4.63
CA PRO A 148 -10.08 -14.34 -3.75
C PRO A 148 -8.98 -14.65 -2.71
N TRP A 149 -8.80 -15.93 -2.36
CA TRP A 149 -7.73 -16.44 -1.49
C TRP A 149 -6.37 -16.67 -2.20
N MET A 150 -6.32 -16.71 -3.54
CA MET A 150 -5.12 -16.89 -4.38
C MET A 150 -4.33 -15.60 -4.63
N MET A 151 -4.30 -14.71 -3.65
CA MET A 151 -3.21 -13.74 -3.53
C MET A 151 -2.03 -14.35 -2.74
N SER A 152 -2.08 -15.66 -2.42
CA SER A 152 -1.01 -16.37 -1.72
C SER A 152 0.21 -16.64 -2.59
N GLU A 153 1.37 -16.70 -1.93
CA GLU A 153 2.72 -16.91 -2.49
C GLU A 153 2.87 -18.15 -3.41
N GLU A 154 1.93 -19.10 -3.35
CA GLU A 154 2.09 -20.46 -3.88
C GLU A 154 2.03 -20.57 -5.41
N TYR A 155 1.49 -19.60 -6.14
CA TYR A 155 1.19 -19.80 -7.58
C TYR A 155 2.24 -19.29 -8.58
N ASP A 156 3.32 -18.63 -8.16
CA ASP A 156 4.29 -18.09 -9.15
C ASP A 156 5.76 -18.03 -8.66
N CYS A 157 6.15 -18.88 -7.70
CA CYS A 157 7.55 -19.00 -7.30
C CYS A 157 8.43 -19.64 -8.40
N GLU A 158 7.85 -20.46 -9.28
CA GLU A 158 8.59 -21.16 -10.35
C GLU A 158 9.04 -20.25 -11.50
N SER A 159 8.33 -19.15 -11.80
CA SER A 159 8.73 -18.25 -12.89
C SER A 159 9.72 -17.16 -12.46
N GLY A 160 9.85 -16.92 -11.15
CA GLY A 160 10.66 -15.84 -10.57
C GLY A 160 10.19 -14.42 -10.92
N LYS A 161 9.09 -14.26 -11.67
CA LYS A 161 8.59 -12.96 -12.13
C LYS A 161 7.37 -12.53 -11.32
N LYS A 162 7.59 -11.69 -10.31
CA LYS A 162 6.54 -11.17 -9.45
C LYS A 162 6.07 -9.79 -9.92
N ALA A 163 4.76 -9.55 -9.87
CA ALA A 163 4.20 -8.21 -10.08
C ALA A 163 4.54 -7.32 -8.89
N TYR A 164 5.00 -6.10 -9.15
CA TYR A 164 5.35 -5.15 -8.10
C TYR A 164 4.94 -3.73 -8.47
N VAL A 165 4.87 -2.89 -7.44
CA VAL A 165 4.78 -1.43 -7.54
C VAL A 165 5.83 -0.80 -6.64
N ASN A 166 6.13 0.48 -6.90
CA ASN A 166 7.04 1.22 -6.02
C ASN A 166 6.21 1.96 -4.98
N ILE A 167 6.40 1.63 -3.71
CA ILE A 167 5.82 2.36 -2.59
C ILE A 167 6.80 3.46 -2.21
N VAL A 168 6.34 4.70 -2.21
CA VAL A 168 7.15 5.89 -1.89
C VAL A 168 6.63 6.46 -0.58
N ARG A 169 7.51 6.58 0.42
CA ARG A 169 7.17 7.14 1.74
C ARG A 169 7.13 8.67 1.66
N ALA A 170 6.28 9.30 2.46
CA ALA A 170 6.30 10.74 2.68
C ALA A 170 7.52 11.18 3.52
N GLU A 171 7.86 12.46 3.44
CA GLU A 171 8.93 13.07 4.23
C GLU A 171 8.59 13.07 5.73
N GLU A 172 9.52 12.61 6.59
CA GLU A 172 9.29 12.41 8.02
C GLU A 172 9.03 13.70 8.81
N GLU A 173 9.56 14.84 8.37
CA GLU A 173 9.32 16.14 9.02
C GLU A 173 7.84 16.59 8.95
N LEU A 174 6.98 15.82 8.29
CA LEU A 174 5.53 16.02 8.19
C LEU A 174 4.71 15.48 9.37
N TYR A 175 5.36 14.82 10.35
CA TYR A 175 4.65 14.23 11.50
C TYR A 175 4.17 15.25 12.54
N PHE A 176 4.68 16.49 12.51
CA PHE A 176 4.36 17.53 13.49
C PHE A 176 3.95 18.83 12.78
N THR A 177 2.64 19.12 12.74
CA THR A 177 2.21 20.52 12.55
C THR A 177 2.30 21.24 13.89
N PRO A 178 2.40 22.58 13.94
CA PRO A 178 2.43 23.31 15.21
C PRO A 178 1.22 23.03 16.10
N GLU A 179 0.03 22.85 15.51
CA GLU A 179 -1.18 22.46 16.26
C GLU A 179 -1.07 21.02 16.82
N LEU A 180 -0.36 20.12 16.13
CA LEU A 180 -0.10 18.75 16.57
C LEU A 180 0.99 18.68 17.64
N GLU A 181 2.02 19.52 17.57
CA GLU A 181 2.99 19.63 18.65
C GLU A 181 2.30 20.03 19.95
N GLU A 182 1.29 20.89 19.89
CA GLU A 182 0.48 21.28 21.04
C GLU A 182 -0.40 20.13 21.56
N GLU A 183 -1.14 19.43 20.70
CA GLU A 183 -1.93 18.25 21.10
C GLU A 183 -1.06 17.08 21.61
N VAL A 184 0.07 16.79 20.97
CA VAL A 184 1.00 15.72 21.39
C VAL A 184 1.66 16.07 22.72
N ARG A 185 2.05 17.33 22.93
CA ARG A 185 2.61 17.81 24.22
C ARG A 185 1.61 17.72 25.37
N GLU A 186 0.32 17.94 25.10
CA GLU A 186 -0.74 17.75 26.11
C GLU A 186 -0.95 16.28 26.50
N VAL A 187 -0.76 15.35 25.56
CA VAL A 187 -0.96 13.91 25.77
C VAL A 187 0.31 13.21 26.31
N PHE A 188 1.48 13.68 25.89
CA PHE A 188 2.80 13.16 26.25
C PHE A 188 3.66 14.32 26.77
N PRO A 189 3.58 14.65 28.07
CA PRO A 189 4.39 15.72 28.65
C PRO A 189 5.89 15.43 28.49
N GLU A 190 6.66 16.48 28.22
CA GLU A 190 8.07 16.53 27.79
C GLU A 190 9.12 15.92 28.77
N ASP A 191 8.70 15.10 29.73
CA ASP A 191 9.57 14.59 30.80
C ASP A 191 10.42 13.36 30.39
N GLU A 192 10.29 12.85 29.16
CA GLU A 192 11.19 11.84 28.59
C GLU A 192 12.13 12.50 27.57
N GLU A 193 13.30 12.95 28.04
CA GLU A 193 14.42 13.35 27.18
C GLU A 193 14.87 12.15 26.33
N PHE A 194 14.38 12.06 25.10
CA PHE A 194 14.95 11.19 24.08
C PHE A 194 16.29 11.78 23.65
N GLU A 195 17.39 11.14 24.04
CA GLU A 195 18.73 11.45 23.54
C GLU A 195 18.76 11.20 22.03
N ASP A 196 18.69 12.27 21.23
CA ASP A 196 18.90 12.28 19.77
C ASP A 196 20.35 11.89 19.48
N ASP A 197 20.56 10.61 19.21
CA ASP A 197 21.87 10.00 19.00
C ASP A 197 22.33 10.05 17.54
N GLY A 198 22.10 11.16 16.84
CA GLY A 198 22.93 11.60 15.73
C GLY A 198 22.88 10.74 14.46
N GLU A 199 22.38 11.37 13.39
CA GLU A 199 22.29 10.84 12.03
C GLU A 199 21.32 9.65 11.93
N GLU A 200 20.01 9.96 12.06
CA GLU A 200 18.94 9.07 11.61
C GLU A 200 19.28 8.57 10.21
N ASP A 201 19.55 7.27 10.08
CA ASP A 201 19.60 6.58 8.80
C ASP A 201 18.19 6.64 8.22
N LYS A 202 17.92 7.75 7.52
CA LYS A 202 16.69 7.99 6.76
C LYS A 202 16.69 6.95 5.65
N GLY A 203 16.17 5.76 5.97
CA GLY A 203 16.17 4.64 5.05
C GLY A 203 15.41 4.96 3.75
N PRO A 204 15.31 4.00 2.83
CA PRO A 204 15.06 4.33 1.45
C PRO A 204 13.69 4.98 1.25
N VAL A 205 13.69 6.09 0.52
CA VAL A 205 12.52 6.90 0.17
C VAL A 205 11.46 6.09 -0.59
N ALA A 206 11.87 4.99 -1.24
CA ALA A 206 10.96 4.07 -1.91
C ALA A 206 11.41 2.62 -1.84
N VAL A 207 10.44 1.72 -1.85
CA VAL A 207 10.63 0.27 -1.85
C VAL A 207 9.84 -0.39 -2.97
N LYS A 208 10.38 -1.45 -3.57
CA LYS A 208 9.61 -2.32 -4.47
C LYS A 208 8.78 -3.28 -3.63
N MET A 209 7.46 -3.18 -3.73
CA MET A 209 6.54 -4.02 -3.01
C MET A 209 5.75 -4.88 -3.98
N GLU A 210 5.67 -6.17 -3.71
CA GLU A 210 4.84 -7.08 -4.49
C GLU A 210 3.39 -6.61 -4.46
N LEU A 211 2.71 -6.64 -5.61
CA LEU A 211 1.38 -6.05 -5.74
C LEU A 211 0.37 -6.65 -4.75
N TRP A 212 0.55 -7.91 -4.36
CA TRP A 212 -0.30 -8.58 -3.38
C TRP A 212 -0.10 -8.10 -1.94
N CYS A 213 1.05 -7.53 -1.61
CA CYS A 213 1.31 -6.88 -0.32
C CYS A 213 0.68 -5.49 -0.23
N VAL A 214 0.19 -4.94 -1.34
CA VAL A 214 -0.44 -3.61 -1.38
C VAL A 214 -1.98 -3.76 -1.28
N VAL A 215 -2.40 -4.47 -0.23
CA VAL A 215 -3.80 -4.73 0.12
C VAL A 215 -4.06 -4.39 1.60
N PRO A 216 -5.30 -4.04 1.96
CA PRO A 216 -5.70 -3.64 3.33
C PRO A 216 -5.14 -4.48 4.48
N ALA A 217 -5.16 -5.80 4.37
CA ALA A 217 -4.68 -6.70 5.44
C ALA A 217 -3.15 -6.66 5.64
N VAL A 218 -2.41 -5.93 4.81
CA VAL A 218 -0.96 -5.76 4.94
C VAL A 218 -0.62 -4.28 5.22
N TYR A 219 -1.62 -3.39 5.24
CA TYR A 219 -1.42 -1.94 5.43
C TYR A 219 -0.75 -1.60 6.77
N THR A 220 -1.13 -2.30 7.84
CA THR A 220 -0.50 -2.20 9.17
C THR A 220 0.96 -2.65 9.15
N ARG A 221 1.31 -3.55 8.23
CA ARG A 221 2.66 -4.09 8.04
C ARG A 221 3.50 -3.28 7.06
N ILE A 222 2.92 -2.41 6.24
CA ILE A 222 3.70 -1.52 5.35
C ILE A 222 4.69 -0.72 6.20
N PHE A 223 4.26 -0.20 7.35
CA PHE A 223 5.15 0.45 8.32
C PHE A 223 6.32 -0.45 8.71
N LEU A 224 6.05 -1.69 9.15
CA LEU A 224 7.08 -2.66 9.52
C LEU A 224 8.04 -3.01 8.40
N ILE A 225 7.57 -3.03 7.15
CA ILE A 225 8.37 -3.38 5.96
C ILE A 225 9.22 -2.19 5.49
N THR A 226 8.77 -0.95 5.75
CA THR A 226 9.46 0.27 5.32
C THR A 226 10.31 0.92 6.42
N ASP A 227 10.16 0.53 7.69
CA ASP A 227 10.90 1.05 8.85
C ASP A 227 12.38 0.61 8.80
N PRO A 228 13.35 1.52 8.59
CA PRO A 228 14.78 1.25 8.43
C PRO A 228 15.37 0.32 9.50
N GLY A 229 14.93 0.44 10.76
CA GLY A 229 15.43 -0.37 11.88
C GLY A 229 14.95 -1.83 11.90
N ARG A 230 13.99 -2.20 11.04
CA ARG A 230 13.39 -3.54 10.98
C ARG A 230 13.61 -4.27 9.66
N TRP A 231 14.38 -3.71 8.73
CA TRP A 231 14.66 -4.31 7.42
C TRP A 231 15.27 -5.71 7.57
N ASP A 232 16.18 -5.91 8.53
CA ASP A 232 16.83 -7.19 8.83
C ASP A 232 15.86 -8.32 9.22
N CYS A 233 14.65 -7.99 9.69
CA CYS A 233 13.67 -8.99 10.14
C CYS A 233 13.00 -9.71 8.97
N PHE A 234 12.82 -9.03 7.84
CA PHE A 234 12.29 -9.63 6.60
C PHE A 234 13.39 -10.30 5.76
N HIS A 235 14.67 -10.13 6.13
CA HIS A 235 15.83 -10.72 5.46
C HIS A 235 16.21 -12.13 5.96
N ARG A 236 15.66 -12.60 7.08
CA ARG A 236 16.16 -13.83 7.73
C ARG A 236 15.70 -15.13 7.08
N ASP A 237 14.60 -15.11 6.32
CA ASP A 237 14.03 -16.28 5.66
C ASP A 237 14.13 -16.20 4.13
N GLY A 238 15.34 -15.99 3.60
CA GLY A 238 15.79 -16.55 2.31
C GLY A 238 15.13 -16.12 1.00
N THR A 239 14.08 -15.30 0.99
CA THR A 239 13.47 -14.78 -0.25
C THR A 239 13.94 -13.36 -0.53
N ASN A 240 14.84 -13.24 -1.52
CA ASN A 240 15.36 -11.99 -2.07
C ASN A 240 14.25 -10.97 -2.36
N ILE A 241 14.13 -9.94 -1.52
CA ILE A 241 13.43 -8.70 -1.87
C ILE A 241 14.51 -7.62 -2.09
N CYS A 242 14.94 -7.58 -3.36
CA CYS A 242 15.67 -6.58 -4.12
C CYS A 242 16.84 -5.79 -3.50
N SER A 243 18.03 -6.08 -4.03
CA SER A 243 19.07 -5.09 -4.34
C SER A 243 18.68 -4.22 -5.55
N ILE A 244 18.71 -2.90 -5.35
CA ILE A 244 19.35 -1.90 -6.24
C ILE A 244 19.98 -0.86 -5.33
#